data_AF-A0A7C5KYB9-F1
#
_entry.id   AF-A0A7C5KYB9-F1
#
_cell.length_a   1.000
_cell.length_b   1.000
_cell.length_c   1.000
_cell.angle_alpha   90.00
_cell.angle_beta   90.00
_cell.angle_gamma   90.00
#
_symmetry.space_group_name_H-M   'P 1'
#
loop_
_entity.id
_entity.type
_entity.pdbx_description
1 polymer ?
#
loop_
_entity_poly.entity_id
_entity_poly.type
_entity_poly.pdbx_seq_one_letter_code
_entity_poly.pdbx_strand_id
1 'polypeptide(L)' 'MINNTIEIVAGYQTQDADGYATSWDRTSVRANWFINKNDTKVQLSYRMGENLNGIRNKDENELFLQTQFVF' A
#
# COMPACT_ATOMS: atom_id res chain seq x y z
N MET A 1 16.96 3.19 -0.02
CA MET A 1 16.61 4.26 -0.98
C MET A 1 17.64 4.29 -2.10
N ILE A 2 17.20 4.42 -3.36
CA ILE A 2 18.05 4.63 -4.53
C ILE A 2 18.39 6.12 -4.59
N ASN A 3 19.68 6.45 -4.54
CA ASN A 3 20.21 7.82 -4.55
C ASN A 3 19.54 8.77 -3.54
N ASN A 4 19.13 8.26 -2.36
CA ASN A 4 18.40 9.03 -1.33
C ASN A 4 17.12 9.76 -1.83
N THR A 5 16.59 9.37 -2.98
CA THR A 5 15.51 10.09 -3.66
C THR A 5 14.32 9.16 -3.90
N ILE A 6 14.56 7.88 -4.19
CA ILE A 6 13.49 6.90 -4.47
C ILE A 6 13.51 5.76 -3.46
N GLU A 7 12.36 5.35 -2.96
CA GLU A 7 12.19 4.17 -2.12
C GLU A 7 11.11 3.27 -2.70
N ILE A 8 11.38 1.96 -2.77
CA ILE A 8 10.38 0.96 -3.14
C ILE A 8 10.10 0.14 -1.89
N VAL A 9 8.83 -0.03 -1.56
CA VAL A 9 8.38 -0.77 -0.37
C VAL A 9 7.35 -1.80 -0.79
N ALA A 10 7.65 -3.07 -0.57
CA ALA A 10 6.67 -4.14 -0.65
C ALA A 10 6.11 -4.42 0.76
N GLY A 11 4.83 -4.75 0.85
CA GLY A 11 4.18 -5.08 2.11
C GLY A 11 3.15 -6.18 1.92
N TYR A 12 3.09 -7.09 2.88
CA TYR A 12 2.07 -8.12 2.97
C TYR A 12 1.34 -7.95 4.30
N GLN A 13 0.02 -8.02 4.26
CA GLN A 13 -0.85 -7.84 5.41
C GLN A 13 -1.91 -8.93 5.37
N THR A 14 -2.18 -9.52 6.52
CA THR A 14 -3.27 -10.47 6.70
C THR A 14 -4.07 -10.03 7.91
N GLN A 15 -5.39 -10.12 7.83
CA GLN A 15 -6.29 -9.82 8.92
C GLN A 15 -7.30 -10.95 9.05
N ASP A 16 -7.37 -11.52 10.25
CA ASP A 16 -8.43 -12.46 10.60
C ASP A 16 -9.77 -11.72 10.54
N ALA A 17 -10.70 -12.27 9.76
CA ALA A 17 -12.05 -11.74 9.66
C ALA A 17 -12.90 -12.39 10.76
N ASP A 18 -12.95 -11.77 11.94
CA ASP A 18 -13.79 -12.23 13.04
C ASP A 18 -15.26 -12.36 12.59
N GLY A 19 -15.76 -13.61 12.51
CA GLY A 19 -17.12 -13.93 12.07
C GLY A 19 -17.27 -14.36 10.60
N TYR A 20 -16.19 -14.41 9.82
CA TYR A 20 -16.18 -14.90 8.43
C TYR A 20 -15.26 -16.11 8.25
N ALA A 21 -15.48 -16.89 7.19
CA ALA A 21 -14.78 -18.15 6.96
C ALA A 21 -13.37 -18.00 6.35
N THR A 22 -12.99 -16.80 5.90
CA THR A 22 -11.73 -16.54 5.18
C THR A 22 -11.04 -15.27 5.67
N SER A 23 -9.70 -15.30 5.79
CA SER A 23 -8.87 -14.13 6.08
C SER A 23 -8.93 -13.10 4.95
N TRP A 24 -8.82 -11.82 5.31
CA TRP A 24 -8.60 -10.75 4.34
C TRP A 24 -7.10 -10.54 4.18
N ASP A 25 -6.60 -10.75 2.97
CA ASP A 25 -5.18 -10.64 2.64
C ASP A 25 -4.94 -9.44 1.72
N ARG A 26 -3.88 -8.68 1.98
CA ARG A 26 -3.49 -7.53 1.17
C ARG A 26 -2.00 -7.51 0.89
N THR A 27 -1.67 -7.60 -0.39
CA THR A 27 -0.33 -7.34 -0.90
C THR A 27 -0.25 -5.91 -1.42
N SER A 28 0.83 -5.20 -1.13
CA SER A 28 1.02 -3.83 -1.56
C SER A 28 2.43 -3.57 -2.07
N VAL A 29 2.52 -2.73 -3.09
CA VAL A 29 3.78 -2.21 -3.62
C VAL A 29 3.67 -0.69 -3.66
N ARG A 30 4.68 -0.02 -3.12
CA ARG A 30 4.74 1.43 -3.02
C ARG A 30 6.05 1.94 -3.57
N ALA A 31 5.98 3.03 -4.32
CA ALA A 31 7.14 3.82 -4.73
C ALA A 31 7.02 5.21 -4.12
N ASN A 32 8.02 5.60 -3.33
CA ASN A 32 8.15 6.94 -2.75
C ASN A 32 9.22 7.70 -3.50
N TRP A 33 8.91 8.92 -3.90
CA TRP A 33 9.85 9.88 -4.45
C TRP A 33 9.96 11.08 -3.51
N PHE A 34 11.15 11.27 -2.95
CA PHE A 34 11.50 12.37 -2.08
C PHE A 34 12.14 13.50 -2.88
N ILE A 35 11.65 14.72 -2.70
CA ILE A 35 12.11 15.95 -3.35
C ILE A 35 12.54 16.93 -2.25
N ASN A 36 13.51 17.80 -2.55
CA ASN A 36 14.01 18.83 -1.64
C ASN A 36 14.43 18.27 -0.26
N LYS A 37 15.42 17.37 -0.22
CA LYS A 37 15.94 16.80 1.05
C LYS A 37 14.88 16.15 1.96
N ASN A 38 13.80 15.63 1.37
CA ASN A 38 12.65 14.97 2.02
C ASN A 38 11.55 15.90 2.56
N ASP A 39 11.57 17.20 2.24
CA ASP A 39 10.49 18.13 2.58
C ASP A 39 9.21 17.78 1.81
N THR A 40 9.35 17.29 0.58
CA THR A 40 8.25 16.84 -0.27
C THR A 40 8.38 15.35 -0.57
N LYS A 41 7.28 14.61 -0.45
CA LYS A 41 7.22 13.19 -0.84
C LYS A 41 6.01 12.94 -1.72
N VAL A 42 6.24 12.36 -2.90
CA VAL A 42 5.20 11.81 -3.77
C VAL A 42 5.23 10.30 -3.64
N GLN A 43 4.10 9.68 -3.31
CA GLN A 43 3.94 8.24 -3.14
C GLN A 43 2.91 7.71 -4.12
N LEU A 44 3.29 6.71 -4.91
CA LEU A 44 2.37 5.87 -5.68
C LEU A 44 2.25 4.52 -4.96
N SER A 45 1.03 4.09 -4.67
CA SER A 45 0.75 2.82 -3.99
C SER A 45 -0.22 2.00 -4.83
N TYR A 46 0.16 0.76 -5.15
CA TYR A 46 -0.74 -0.24 -5.69
C TYR A 46 -1.00 -1.30 -4.62
N ARG A 47 -2.26 -1.63 -4.37
CA ARG A 47 -2.68 -2.60 -3.36
C ARG A 47 -3.59 -3.63 -4.02
N MET A 48 -3.32 -4.89 -3.74
CA MET A 48 -4.08 -6.04 -4.19
C MET A 48 -4.67 -6.68 -2.95
N GLY A 49 -5.99 -6.59 -2.80
CA GLY A 49 -6.74 -7.20 -1.71
C GLY A 49 -7.48 -8.43 -2.20
N GLU A 50 -7.36 -9.53 -1.46
CA GLU A 50 -8.10 -10.76 -1.68
C GLU A 50 -9.12 -10.95 -0.55
N ASN A 51 -10.30 -11.49 -0.88
CA ASN A 51 -11.37 -11.78 0.07
C ASN A 51 -11.79 -10.56 0.93
N LEU A 52 -12.05 -9.41 0.29
CA LEU A 52 -12.46 -8.18 0.96
C LEU A 52 -13.66 -8.41 1.89
N ASN A 53 -13.56 -7.92 3.13
CA ASN A 53 -14.52 -8.13 4.22
C ASN A 53 -14.73 -9.62 4.57
N GLY A 54 -13.76 -10.50 4.32
CA GLY A 54 -13.87 -11.93 4.59
C GLY A 54 -14.85 -12.67 3.65
N ILE A 55 -15.23 -12.05 2.52
CA ILE A 55 -16.09 -12.67 1.52
C ILE A 55 -15.23 -13.33 0.46
N ARG A 56 -15.35 -14.65 0.32
CA ARG A 56 -14.56 -15.44 -0.63
C ARG A 56 -14.67 -14.93 -2.07
N ASN A 57 -13.53 -14.82 -2.75
CA ASN A 57 -13.38 -14.35 -4.14
C ASN A 57 -13.85 -12.91 -4.38
N LYS A 58 -14.00 -12.11 -3.32
CA LYS A 58 -14.27 -10.68 -3.44
C LYS A 58 -12.96 -9.91 -3.45
N ASP A 59 -12.26 -9.97 -4.57
CA ASP A 59 -10.95 -9.33 -4.71
C ASP A 59 -11.12 -7.88 -5.13
N GLU A 60 -10.28 -6.99 -4.58
CA GLU A 60 -10.30 -5.57 -4.91
C GLU A 60 -8.88 -5.02 -5.02
N ASN A 61 -8.62 -4.32 -6.13
CA ASN A 61 -7.35 -3.68 -6.39
C ASN A 61 -7.50 -2.16 -6.28
N GLU A 62 -6.58 -1.53 -5.57
CA GLU A 62 -6.60 -0.10 -5.33
C GLU A 62 -5.31 0.56 -5.82
N LEU A 63 -5.44 1.71 -6.47
CA LEU A 63 -4.31 2.57 -6.85
C LEU A 63 -4.46 3.93 -6.15
N PHE A 64 -3.42 4.33 -5.42
CA PHE A 64 -3.36 5.61 -4.73
C PHE A 64 -2.17 6.43 -5.20
N LEU A 65 -2.42 7.72 -5.42
CA LEU A 65 -1.39 8.74 -5.57
C LEU A 65 -1.51 9.72 -4.41
N GLN A 66 -0.44 9.88 -3.65
CA GLN A 66 -0.38 10.76 -2.49
C GLN A 66 0.79 11.73 -2.61
N THR A 67 0.54 13.01 -2.34
CA THR A 67 1.61 14.01 -2.16
C THR A 67 1.58 14.49 -0.71
N GLN A 68 2.73 14.48 -0.05
CA GLN A 68 2.93 14.96 1.31
C GLN A 68 3.98 16.07 1.29
N PHE A 69 3.71 17.15 2.02
CA PHE A 69 4.65 18.24 2.27
C PHE A 69 4.83 18.38 3.79
N VAL A 70 6.07 18.47 4.26
CA VAL A 70 6.44 18.63 5.66
C VAL A 70 7.30 19.89 5.78
N PHE A 71 6.97 20.76 6.75
CA PHE A 71 7.62 22.04 7.02
C PHE A 71 8.13 22.10 8.46
#